data_AF-X1JC83-F1
#
_entry.id   AF-X1JC83-F1
#
_cell.length_a   1.000
_cell.length_b   1.000
_cell.length_c   1.000
_cell.angle_alpha   90.00
_cell.angle_beta   90.00
_cell.angle_gamma   90.00
#
_symmetry.space_group_name_H-M   'P 1'
#
loop_
_entity.id
_entity.type
_entity.pdbx_description
1 polymer ?
#
loop_
_entity_poly.entity_id
_entity_poly.type
_entity_poly.pdbx_seq_one_letter_code
_entity_poly.pdbx_strand_id
1 'polypeptide(L)'
;KAEEKIDFSDMINHAVEFVKNRPEKYLNAYDHILVDEFQDISYQRLQLIKGFVNEKSRTKLFCVGDDWQSIYQFTGSDVRFFTNFEEF
;
A
#
# COMPACT_ATOMS: atom_id res chain seq x y z
N LYS A 1 9.58 -32.15 4.73
CA LYS A 1 9.25 -31.18 3.67
C LYS A 1 8.70 -29.95 4.38
N ALA A 2 9.37 -28.81 4.33
CA ALA A 2 8.73 -27.56 4.72
C ALA A 2 7.57 -27.37 3.75
N GLU A 3 6.34 -27.31 4.25
CA GLU A 3 5.22 -26.93 3.41
C GLU A 3 5.47 -25.47 3.02
N GLU A 4 5.62 -25.20 1.72
CA GLU A 4 5.64 -23.83 1.17
C GLU A 4 4.24 -23.23 1.30
N LYS A 5 3.85 -22.93 2.54
CA LYS A 5 2.62 -22.25 2.88
C LYS A 5 2.88 -20.76 2.85
N ILE A 6 1.96 -20.03 2.24
CA ILE A 6 1.96 -18.58 2.20
C ILE A 6 0.86 -18.14 3.15
N ASP A 7 1.20 -17.36 4.16
CA ASP A 7 0.21 -16.72 5.04
C ASP A 7 -0.24 -15.35 4.48
N PHE A 8 -1.22 -14.71 5.13
CA PHE A 8 -1.76 -13.43 4.64
C PHE A 8 -0.72 -12.30 4.61
N SER A 9 0.24 -12.30 5.54
CA SER A 9 1.30 -11.31 5.58
C SER A 9 2.30 -11.56 4.45
N ASP A 10 2.64 -12.82 4.22
CA ASP A 10 3.52 -13.25 3.13
C ASP A 10 2.95 -12.85 1.76
N MET A 11 1.64 -12.96 1.56
CA MET A 11 0.99 -12.51 0.31
C MET A 11 1.29 -11.05 0.00
N ILE A 12 1.16 -10.16 1.00
CA ILE A 12 1.41 -8.73 0.82
C ILE A 12 2.91 -8.48 0.64
N ASN A 13 3.75 -9.14 1.43
CA ASN A 13 5.21 -9.00 1.34
C ASN A 13 5.73 -9.40 -0.04
N HIS A 14 5.31 -10.56 -0.55
CA HIS A 14 5.67 -11.02 -1.89
C HIS A 14 5.12 -10.09 -2.98
N ALA A 15 3.89 -9.57 -2.82
CA ALA A 15 3.35 -8.60 -3.78
C ALA A 15 4.21 -7.33 -3.86
N VAL A 16 4.63 -6.79 -2.70
CA VAL A 16 5.54 -5.63 -2.64
C VAL A 16 6.85 -5.95 -3.35
N GLU A 17 7.43 -7.12 -3.09
CA GLU A 17 8.67 -7.56 -3.74
C GLU A 17 8.51 -7.66 -5.26
N PHE A 18 7.44 -8.26 -5.75
CA PHE A 18 7.20 -8.41 -7.19
C PHE A 18 7.04 -7.06 -7.89
N VAL A 19 6.32 -6.13 -7.28
CA VAL A 19 6.11 -4.79 -7.87
C VAL A 19 7.41 -4.00 -7.89
N LYS A 20 8.22 -4.09 -6.82
CA LYS A 20 9.52 -3.40 -6.75
C LYS A 20 10.57 -3.98 -7.69
N ASN A 21 10.59 -5.30 -7.88
CA ASN A 21 11.61 -5.98 -8.68
C ASN A 21 11.31 -5.98 -10.19
N ARG A 22 10.07 -5.68 -10.59
CA ARG A 22 9.65 -5.65 -12.00
C ARG A 22 8.81 -4.40 -12.31
N PRO A 23 9.32 -3.19 -12.03
CA PRO A 23 8.54 -1.97 -12.13
C PRO A 23 8.00 -1.75 -13.55
N GLU A 24 8.75 -2.12 -14.59
CA GLU A 24 8.34 -2.01 -15.99
C GLU A 24 7.09 -2.82 -16.33
N LYS A 25 6.84 -3.93 -15.63
CA LYS A 25 5.66 -4.76 -15.84
C LYS A 25 4.40 -4.15 -15.22
N TYR A 26 4.57 -3.43 -14.12
CA TYR A 26 3.46 -2.92 -13.30
C TYR A 26 3.25 -1.42 -13.44
N LEU A 27 4.16 -0.72 -14.12
CA LEU A 27 4.04 0.69 -14.44
C LEU A 27 2.80 0.93 -15.30
N ASN A 28 1.90 1.79 -14.84
CA ASN A 28 0.61 2.05 -15.51
C ASN A 28 -0.25 0.80 -15.71
N ALA A 29 -0.07 -0.26 -14.90
CA ALA A 29 -0.95 -1.44 -14.95
C ALA A 29 -2.39 -1.11 -14.52
N TYR A 30 -2.56 -0.04 -13.75
CA TYR A 30 -3.85 0.50 -13.34
C TYR A 30 -3.90 1.98 -13.65
N ASP A 31 -4.99 2.47 -14.25
CA ASP A 31 -5.19 3.91 -14.46
C ASP A 31 -5.60 4.61 -13.15
N HIS A 32 -6.31 3.90 -12.27
CA HIS A 32 -6.85 4.41 -11.02
C HIS A 32 -6.73 3.37 -9.91
N ILE A 33 -6.31 3.81 -8.72
CA ILE A 33 -6.32 3.02 -7.48
C ILE A 33 -7.18 3.77 -6.47
N LEU A 34 -8.20 3.10 -5.95
CA LEU A 34 -9.05 3.61 -4.88
C LEU A 34 -8.76 2.82 -3.61
N VAL A 35 -8.45 3.51 -2.52
CA VAL A 35 -8.19 2.91 -1.21
C VAL A 35 -9.20 3.45 -0.23
N ASP A 36 -10.04 2.56 0.30
CA ASP A 36 -10.96 2.88 1.38
C ASP A 36 -10.31 2.58 2.74
N GLU A 37 -10.85 3.15 3.81
CA GLU A 37 -10.35 3.00 5.18
C GLU A 37 -8.83 3.22 5.31
N PHE A 38 -8.31 4.28 4.67
CA PHE A 38 -6.88 4.55 4.59
C PHE A 38 -6.22 4.74 5.96
N GLN A 39 -6.98 5.13 6.99
CA GLN A 39 -6.51 5.24 8.36
C GLN A 39 -6.02 3.90 8.96
N ASP A 40 -6.50 2.76 8.46
CA ASP A 40 -6.13 1.42 8.92
C ASP A 40 -5.03 0.77 8.06
N ILE A 41 -4.37 1.54 7.19
CA ILE A 41 -3.35 1.00 6.30
C ILE A 41 -2.07 0.59 7.04
N SER A 42 -1.58 -0.62 6.75
CA SER A 42 -0.27 -1.08 7.23
C SER A 42 0.86 -0.57 6.34
N TYR A 43 2.08 -0.52 6.90
CA TYR A 43 3.27 -0.11 6.16
C TYR A 43 3.48 -0.93 4.88
N GLN A 44 3.29 -2.25 4.91
CA GLN A 44 3.49 -3.12 3.76
C GLN A 44 2.49 -2.83 2.63
N ARG A 45 1.21 -2.57 2.98
CA ARG A 45 0.19 -2.17 2.01
C ARG A 45 0.50 -0.81 1.40
N LEU A 46 1.01 0.13 2.19
CA LEU A 46 1.48 1.40 1.69
C LEU A 46 2.64 1.24 0.69
N GLN A 47 3.62 0.40 1.01
CA GLN A 47 4.73 0.10 0.11
C GLN A 47 4.27 -0.53 -1.20
N LEU A 48 3.20 -1.34 -1.16
CA LEU A 48 2.60 -1.92 -2.35
C LEU A 48 2.00 -0.83 -3.23
N ILE A 49 1.20 0.07 -2.65
CA ILE A 49 0.61 1.21 -3.36
C ILE A 49 1.70 2.07 -3.99
N LYS A 50 2.74 2.45 -3.22
CA LYS A 50 3.90 3.23 -3.74
C LYS A 50 4.59 2.57 -4.93
N GLY A 51 4.56 1.24 -5.02
CA GLY A 51 5.07 0.51 -6.17
C GLY A 51 4.32 0.83 -7.48
N PHE A 52 3.02 1.11 -7.39
CA PHE A 52 2.17 1.43 -8.55
C PHE A 52 2.08 2.94 -8.84
N VAL A 53 2.12 3.78 -7.81
CA VAL A 53 2.05 5.24 -7.90
C VAL A 53 3.38 5.86 -7.50
N ASN A 54 4.32 5.83 -8.46
CA ASN A 54 5.61 6.53 -8.38
C ASN A 54 5.68 7.62 -9.45
N GLU A 55 6.72 8.46 -9.42
CA GLU A 55 6.91 9.62 -10.32
C GLU A 55 6.79 9.31 -11.82
N LYS A 56 7.04 8.06 -12.24
CA LYS A 56 6.96 7.63 -13.65
C LYS A 56 5.58 7.12 -14.04
N SER A 57 4.68 6.99 -13.08
CA SER A 57 3.33 6.45 -13.26
C SER A 57 2.33 7.55 -13.56
N ARG A 58 1.35 7.24 -14.41
CA ARG A 58 0.15 8.05 -14.67
C ARG A 58 -1.04 7.57 -13.84
N THR A 59 -0.86 6.53 -13.03
CA THR A 59 -1.88 6.01 -12.14
C THR A 59 -2.32 7.11 -11.18
N LYS A 60 -3.63 7.28 -11.02
CA LYS A 60 -4.21 8.21 -10.04
C LYS A 60 -4.58 7.46 -8.78
N LEU A 61 -4.08 7.89 -7.63
CA LEU A 61 -4.46 7.38 -6.32
C LEU A 61 -5.57 8.24 -5.73
N PHE A 62 -6.62 7.60 -5.23
CA PHE A 62 -7.68 8.23 -4.46
C PHE A 62 -7.86 7.45 -3.16
N CYS A 63 -7.66 8.12 -2.03
CA CYS A 63 -7.80 7.50 -0.71
C CYS A 63 -8.95 8.15 0.05
N VAL A 64 -9.75 7.33 0.73
CA VAL A 64 -10.81 7.73 1.64
C VAL A 64 -10.49 7.16 3.02
N GLY A 65 -10.69 7.96 4.06
CA GLY A 65 -10.50 7.54 5.44
C GLY A 65 -10.95 8.60 6.43
N ASP A 66 -11.11 8.20 7.69
CA ASP A 66 -11.55 9.07 8.79
C ASP A 66 -10.49 9.11 9.89
N ASP A 67 -9.93 10.29 10.13
CA ASP A 67 -8.88 10.52 11.13
C ASP A 67 -9.41 10.43 12.57
N TRP A 68 -10.70 10.72 12.79
CA TRP A 68 -11.37 10.63 14.10
C TRP A 68 -11.66 9.19 14.53
N GLN A 69 -11.68 8.24 13.58
CA GLN A 69 -11.76 6.80 13.83
C GLN A 69 -10.39 6.10 13.91
N SER A 70 -9.28 6.83 13.93
CA SER A 70 -7.91 6.28 14.07
C SER A 70 -7.57 5.77 15.49
N ILE A 71 -8.51 5.06 16.13
CA ILE A 71 -8.37 4.52 17.50
C ILE A 71 -7.34 3.35 17.56
N TYR A 72 -6.79 2.94 16.41
CA TYR A 72 -5.80 1.85 16.27
C TYR A 72 -4.33 2.26 16.37
N GLN A 73 -4.02 3.43 16.96
CA GLN A 73 -2.63 3.86 17.22
C GLN A 73 -1.79 2.84 18.04
N PHE A 74 -2.44 1.84 18.67
CA PHE A 74 -1.81 0.75 19.42
C PHE A 74 -1.48 -0.53 18.63
N THR A 75 -1.93 -0.71 17.37
CA THR A 75 -1.69 -1.95 16.59
C THR A 75 -0.70 -1.78 15.42
N GLY A 76 0.02 -0.65 15.36
CA GLY A 76 1.06 -0.43 14.35
C GLY A 76 0.58 0.20 13.04
N SER A 77 -0.63 0.79 13.01
CA SER A 77 -1.00 1.76 11.98
C SER A 77 -0.29 3.08 12.26
N ASP A 78 0.53 3.50 11.32
CA ASP A 78 1.36 4.70 11.45
C ASP A 78 0.59 5.90 10.87
N VAL A 79 -0.07 6.65 11.75
CA VAL A 79 -0.90 7.83 11.43
C VAL A 79 -0.15 8.89 10.61
N ARG A 80 1.20 8.86 10.60
CA ARG A 80 2.04 9.75 9.80
C ARG A 80 1.79 9.66 8.29
N PHE A 81 1.27 8.54 7.80
CA PHE A 81 0.96 8.39 6.39
C PHE A 81 -0.31 9.12 5.94
N PHE A 82 -1.21 9.43 6.88
CA PHE A 82 -2.39 10.25 6.61
C PHE A 82 -2.01 11.74 6.58
N THR A 83 -1.19 12.19 7.54
CA THR A 83 -0.78 13.60 7.62
C THR A 83 0.15 14.03 6.48
N ASN A 84 0.88 13.09 5.87
CA ASN A 84 1.83 13.37 4.79
C ASN A 84 1.31 12.90 3.42
N PHE A 85 -0.01 12.84 3.23
CA PHE A 85 -0.60 12.47 1.94
C PHE A 85 -0.15 13.40 0.80
N GLU A 86 0.13 14.67 1.09
CA GLU A 86 0.67 15.63 0.11
C GLU A 86 2.09 15.30 -0.36
N GLU A 87 2.84 14.46 0.36
CA GLU A 87 4.18 14.00 -0.03
C GLU A 87 4.15 12.69 -0.85
N PHE A 88 2.96 12.21 -1.21
CA PHE A 88 2.75 10.97 -1.96
C PHE A 88 2.77 11.17 -3.48
#